data_AF-A0A0F9T2W8-F1
#
_entry.id   AF-A0A0F9T2W8-F1
#
_cell.length_a   1.000
_cell.length_b   1.000
_cell.length_c   1.000
_cell.angle_alpha   90.00
_cell.angle_beta   90.00
_cell.angle_gamma   90.00
#
_symmetry.space_group_name_H-M   'P 1'
#
loop_
_entity.id
_entity.type
_entity.pdbx_description
1 polymer ?
#
loop_
_entity_poly.entity_id
_entity_poly.type
_entity_poly.pdbx_seq_one_letter_code
_entity_poly.pdbx_strand_id
1 'polypeptide(L)' 'MPRAKKKPSELTKDEAMKKLFPKKVREELHRVAHEKDKSEAESSSQEDDIKEST' A
#
# COMPACT_ATOMS: atom_id res chain seq x y z
N MET A 1 19.58 29.52 -0.46
CA MET A 1 18.21 29.91 -0.06
C MET A 1 17.57 28.72 0.67
N PRO A 2 17.25 28.82 1.97
CA PRO A 2 16.65 27.71 2.69
C PRO A 2 15.24 27.45 2.15
N ARG A 3 14.96 26.21 1.73
CA ARG A 3 13.62 25.82 1.27
C ARG A 3 12.68 25.85 2.46
N ALA A 4 11.60 26.63 2.36
CA ALA A 4 10.56 26.67 3.39
C ALA A 4 9.97 25.26 3.59
N LYS A 5 9.76 24.87 4.85
CA LYS A 5 9.09 23.61 5.17
C LYS A 5 7.60 23.78 4.82
N LYS A 6 7.06 22.86 4.00
CA LYS A 6 5.62 22.79 3.68
C LYS A 6 4.78 22.71 4.95
N LYS A 7 3.61 23.34 4.94
CA LYS A 7 2.65 23.25 6.06
C LYS A 7 2.12 21.82 6.18
N PRO A 8 1.68 21.37 7.37
CA PRO A 8 1.10 20.04 7.54
C PRO A 8 -0.08 19.76 6.61
N SER A 9 -0.90 20.78 6.34
CA SER A 9 -2.06 20.72 5.43
C SER A 9 -1.69 20.51 3.96
N GLU A 10 -0.44 20.78 3.58
CA GLU A 10 0.06 20.65 2.20
C GLU A 10 0.82 19.33 2.00
N LEU A 11 0.98 18.52 3.06
CA LEU A 11 1.66 17.24 2.96
C LEU A 11 0.74 16.22 2.30
N THR A 12 1.29 15.48 1.35
CA THR A 12 0.62 14.28 0.85
C THR A 12 0.57 13.21 1.95
N LYS A 13 -0.34 12.23 1.81
CA LYS A 13 -0.43 11.10 2.74
C LYS A 13 0.93 10.42 2.90
N ASP A 14 1.64 10.23 1.80
CA ASP A 14 2.99 9.63 1.83
C ASP A 14 3.97 10.50 2.60
N GLU A 15 4.05 11.81 2.30
CA GLU A 15 4.95 12.73 3.01
C GLU A 15 4.64 12.80 4.51
N ALA A 16 3.36 12.75 4.89
CA ALA A 16 2.93 12.69 6.28
C ALA A 16 3.35 11.37 6.94
N MET A 17 3.13 10.23 6.29
CA MET A 17 3.61 8.92 6.77
C MET A 17 5.13 8.88 6.89
N LYS A 18 5.86 9.59 6.00
CA LYS A 18 7.32 9.74 6.07
C LYS A 18 7.81 10.41 7.34
N LYS A 19 7.06 11.41 7.80
CA LYS A 19 7.39 12.21 8.99
C LYS A 19 6.91 11.58 10.29
N LEU A 20 5.73 10.96 10.29
CA LEU A 20 5.08 10.46 11.51
C LEU A 20 5.63 9.10 11.96
N PHE A 21 5.98 8.23 11.02
CA PHE A 21 6.37 6.86 11.34
C PHE A 21 7.83 6.58 10.99
N PRO A 22 8.59 5.90 11.86
CA PRO A 22 9.90 5.35 11.52
C PRO A 22 9.81 4.42 10.31
N LYS A 23 10.89 4.34 9.51
CA LYS A 23 10.92 3.55 8.26
C LYS A 23 10.49 2.09 8.48
N LYS A 24 11.01 1.44 9.53
CA LYS A 24 10.70 0.04 9.87
C LYS A 24 9.21 -0.20 10.08
N VAL A 25 8.57 0.65 10.88
CA VAL A 25 7.12 0.53 11.18
C VAL A 25 6.29 0.71 9.91
N ARG A 26 6.68 1.62 9.02
CA ARG A 26 5.96 1.83 7.75
C ARG A 26 6.05 0.62 6.83
N GLU A 27 7.21 -0.01 6.76
CA GLU A 27 7.43 -1.21 5.96
C GLU A 27 6.64 -2.40 6.52
N GLU A 28 6.60 -2.56 7.84
CA GLU A 28 5.77 -3.57 8.50
C GLU A 28 4.27 -3.33 8.26
N LEU A 29 3.79 -2.10 8.41
CA LEU A 29 2.38 -1.77 8.14
C LEU A 29 2.01 -2.02 6.67
N HIS A 30 2.87 -1.63 5.73
CA HIS A 30 2.65 -1.89 4.30
C HIS A 30 2.66 -3.40 4.02
N ARG A 31 3.57 -4.14 4.65
CA ARG A 31 3.61 -5.60 4.54
C ARG A 31 2.30 -6.21 5.06
N VAL A 32 1.91 -5.93 6.30
CA VAL A 32 0.68 -6.49 6.90
C VAL A 32 -0.57 -6.14 6.09
N ALA A 33 -0.66 -4.92 5.56
CA ALA A 33 -1.78 -4.48 4.75
C ALA A 33 -1.90 -5.27 3.44
N HIS A 34 -0.79 -5.60 2.79
CA HIS A 34 -0.78 -6.25 1.45
C HIS A 34 -0.39 -7.74 1.47
N GLU A 35 -0.02 -8.29 2.63
CA GLU A 35 0.34 -9.71 2.80
C GLU A 35 -0.91 -10.61 2.78
N LYS A 36 -2.06 -10.09 3.24
CA LYS A 36 -3.36 -10.79 3.17
C LYS A 36 -3.94 -10.84 1.75
N ASP A 37 -3.74 -9.77 0.98
CA ASP A 37 -4.20 -9.71 -0.42
C ASP A 37 -3.47 -10.74 -1.29
N LYS A 38 -2.20 -11.05 -1.00
CA LYS A 38 -1.43 -12.07 -1.73
C LYS A 38 -1.95 -13.48 -1.51
N SER A 39 -2.40 -13.82 -0.30
CA SER A 39 -2.98 -15.14 -0.04
C SER A 39 -4.32 -15.36 -0.74
N GLU A 40 -5.07 -14.30 -1.01
CA GLU A 40 -6.34 -14.40 -1.75
C GLU A 40 -6.14 -14.26 -3.27
N ALA A 41 -5.19 -13.45 -3.74
CA ALA A 41 -4.93 -13.24 -5.17
C ALA A 41 -4.33 -14.46 -5.88
N GLU A 42 -3.58 -15.33 -5.19
CA GLU A 42 -3.14 -16.61 -5.76
C GLU A 42 -4.29 -17.62 -5.86
N SER A 43 -5.40 -17.42 -5.15
CA SER A 43 -6.60 -18.28 -5.23
C SER A 43 -7.65 -17.81 -6.24
N SER A 44 -7.58 -16.56 -6.72
CA SER A 44 -8.56 -15.98 -7.65
C SER A 44 -8.15 -16.05 -9.12
N SER A 45 -7.01 -16.67 -9.45
CA SER A 45 -6.47 -16.74 -10.82
C SER A 45 -6.87 -18.01 -11.60
N GLN A 46 -7.76 -18.86 -11.06
CA GLN A 46 -8.06 -20.18 -11.64
C GLN A 46 -9.56 -20.49 -11.84
N GLU A 47 -10.42 -19.47 -11.92
CA GLU A 47 -11.89 -19.64 -11.99
C GLU A 47 -12.55 -18.98 -13.23
N ASP A 48 -11.78 -18.53 -14.23
CA ASP A 48 -12.34 -17.87 -15.42
C ASP A 48 -12.22 -18.66 -16.76
N ASP A 49 -11.94 -19.98 -16.72
CA ASP A 49 -11.83 -20.83 -17.93
C ASP A 49 -12.95 -21.88 -18.09
N ILE A 50 -13.95 -21.96 -17.18
CA ILE A 50 -14.94 -23.06 -17.21
C ILE A 50 -16.31 -22.65 -17.82
N LYS A 51 -16.53 -21.38 -18.19
CA LYS A 51 -17.87 -20.90 -18.65
C LYS A 51 -18.08 -20.81 -20.16
N GLU A 52 -17.18 -21.35 -21.00
CA GLU A 52 -17.33 -21.35 -22.47
C GLU A 52 -17.52 -22.76 -23.05
N SER A 53 -18.18 -23.68 -22.33
CA SER A 53 -18.44 -25.06 -22.82
C SER A 53 -19.73 -25.69 -22.28
N THR A 54 -20.83 -24.92 -22.24
CA THR A 54 -22.20 -25.47 -22.11
C THR A 54 -23.18 -24.69 -22.97
#